data_AF-A0A3L7SB99-F1
#
_entry.id   AF-A0A3L7SB99-F1
#
_cell.length_a   1.000
_cell.length_b   1.000
_cell.length_c   1.000
_cell.angle_alpha   90.00
_cell.angle_beta   90.00
_cell.angle_gamma   90.00
#
_symmetry.space_group_name_H-M   'P 1'
#
loop_
_entity.id
_entity.type
_entity.pdbx_description
1 polymer ?
#
loop_
_entity_poly.entity_id
_entity_poly.type
_entity_poly.pdbx_seq_one_letter_code
_entity_poly.pdbx_strand_id
1 'polypeptide(L)'
;MMPLPPSPSRRRPTGFTLVELLVVVAIIATLIGLLLPAVQAARAAGRRMQCASNIRQVALGVIIYADAHRGRFPSRTHTVDASRYLHWIEQIAPFVESVDVIRRCPDDPLGTLRMQGLPGSGEDYADPLHADPLKRFTPQTSYTANGWLSFDDSLSNAKGVNNLNKVLSRSKTVMLFEKYSNPATVANLTLQVAELRSSHFDHTHSPDWFRWYPSRKDRVLRDIAAEIQFDRHAGGAHFAYADGHVDLVADTQIGAWVESGFDFSKPNQ
;
A
#
# COMPACT_ATOMS: atom_id res chain seq x y z
N MET A 1 9.75 -91.78 10.89
CA MET A 1 9.77 -90.66 9.93
C MET A 1 8.57 -89.77 10.24
N MET A 2 8.80 -88.56 10.74
CA MET A 2 7.75 -87.61 11.14
C MET A 2 7.59 -86.58 10.00
N PRO A 3 6.38 -86.29 9.49
CA PRO A 3 6.20 -85.35 8.39
C PRO A 3 6.36 -83.90 8.86
N LEU A 4 7.03 -83.08 8.05
CA LEU A 4 7.27 -81.65 8.30
C LEU A 4 5.96 -80.85 8.23
N PRO A 5 5.82 -79.78 9.04
CA PRO A 5 4.65 -78.91 8.99
C PRO A 5 4.59 -78.13 7.66
N PRO A 6 3.39 -77.87 7.12
CA PRO A 6 3.23 -77.11 5.88
C PRO A 6 3.66 -75.65 6.07
N SER A 7 4.47 -75.14 5.13
CA SER A 7 4.84 -73.71 5.09
C SER A 7 3.61 -72.81 4.97
N PRO A 8 3.53 -71.68 5.71
CA PRO A 8 2.42 -70.76 5.61
C PRO A 8 2.31 -70.21 4.18
N SER A 9 1.11 -70.34 3.59
CA SER A 9 0.86 -69.79 2.26
C SER A 9 0.99 -68.27 2.30
N ARG A 10 1.98 -67.75 1.58
CA ARG A 10 2.20 -66.32 1.43
C ARG A 10 0.98 -65.76 0.69
N ARG A 11 0.03 -65.17 1.41
CA ARG A 11 -1.16 -64.52 0.81
C ARG A 11 -0.64 -63.52 -0.23
N ARG A 12 -1.01 -63.73 -1.49
CA ARG A 12 -0.69 -62.77 -2.54
C ARG A 12 -1.35 -61.44 -2.16
N PRO A 13 -0.62 -60.31 -2.18
CA PRO A 13 -1.26 -59.02 -1.96
C PRO A 13 -2.36 -58.85 -3.03
N THR A 14 -3.55 -58.53 -2.57
CA THR A 14 -4.67 -58.16 -3.44
C THR A 14 -4.29 -56.89 -4.17
N GLY A 15 -4.17 -56.96 -5.49
CA GLY A 15 -3.89 -55.80 -6.33
C GLY A 15 -5.08 -54.84 -6.35
N PHE A 16 -4.79 -53.55 -6.36
CA PHE A 16 -5.80 -52.50 -6.49
C PHE A 16 -6.46 -52.58 -7.87
N THR A 17 -7.78 -52.48 -7.93
CA THR A 17 -8.49 -52.49 -9.22
C THR A 17 -8.40 -51.12 -9.89
N LEU A 18 -8.45 -51.11 -11.22
CA LEU A 18 -8.44 -49.86 -12.01
C LEU A 18 -9.61 -48.94 -11.66
N VAL A 19 -10.76 -49.53 -11.30
CA VAL A 19 -11.96 -48.79 -10.87
C VAL A 19 -11.74 -48.11 -9.51
N GLU A 20 -11.16 -48.81 -8.53
CA GLU A 20 -10.84 -48.21 -7.23
C GLU A 20 -9.90 -47.02 -7.37
N LEU A 21 -8.90 -47.11 -8.27
CA LEU A 21 -7.97 -46.00 -8.52
C LEU A 21 -8.67 -44.80 -9.16
N LEU A 22 -9.52 -45.05 -10.15
CA LEU A 22 -10.27 -43.99 -10.83
C LEU A 22 -11.20 -43.24 -9.89
N VAL A 23 -11.92 -43.96 -9.01
CA VAL A 23 -12.83 -43.32 -8.04
C VAL A 23 -12.07 -42.42 -7.08
N VAL A 24 -10.92 -42.89 -6.56
CA VAL A 24 -10.10 -42.09 -5.63
C VAL A 24 -9.58 -40.82 -6.30
N VAL A 25 -9.05 -40.93 -7.52
CA VAL A 25 -8.58 -39.76 -8.26
C VAL A 25 -9.73 -38.80 -8.58
N ALA A 26 -10.92 -39.32 -8.93
CA ALA A 26 -12.10 -38.49 -9.17
C ALA A 26 -12.54 -37.71 -7.93
N ILE A 27 -12.53 -38.35 -6.75
CA ILE A 27 -12.85 -37.68 -5.48
C ILE A 27 -11.80 -36.60 -5.17
N ILE A 28 -10.50 -36.92 -5.26
CA ILE A 28 -9.43 -35.94 -5.00
C ILE A 28 -9.52 -34.76 -5.97
N ALA A 29 -9.74 -35.00 -7.27
CA ALA A 29 -9.88 -33.96 -8.28
C ALA A 29 -11.08 -33.04 -7.97
N THR A 30 -12.21 -33.61 -7.54
CA THR A 30 -13.40 -32.84 -7.14
C THR A 30 -13.11 -31.99 -5.91
N LEU A 31 -12.46 -32.55 -4.88
CA LEU A 31 -12.10 -31.82 -3.67
C LEU A 31 -11.14 -30.66 -3.97
N ILE A 32 -10.08 -30.89 -4.75
CA ILE A 32 -9.14 -29.84 -5.15
C ILE A 32 -9.84 -28.77 -5.97
N GLY A 33 -10.72 -29.16 -6.90
CA GLY A 33 -11.50 -28.24 -7.73
C GLY A 33 -12.33 -27.25 -6.91
N LEU A 34 -12.87 -27.69 -5.77
CA LEU A 34 -13.63 -26.84 -4.85
C LEU A 34 -12.73 -26.03 -3.90
N LEU A 35 -11.57 -26.56 -3.51
CA LEU A 35 -10.66 -25.91 -2.55
C LEU A 35 -9.82 -24.79 -3.17
N LEU A 36 -9.38 -24.92 -4.42
CA LEU A 36 -8.45 -23.96 -5.04
C LEU A 36 -9.01 -22.52 -5.10
N PRO A 37 -10.25 -22.28 -5.56
CA PRO A 37 -10.83 -20.93 -5.57
C PRO A 37 -10.97 -20.35 -4.17
N ALA A 38 -11.37 -21.17 -3.20
CA ALA A 38 -11.54 -20.75 -1.80
C ALA A 38 -10.21 -20.32 -1.16
N VAL A 39 -9.13 -21.08 -1.38
CA VAL A 39 -7.80 -20.74 -0.87
C VAL A 39 -7.26 -19.46 -1.51
N GLN A 40 -7.51 -19.26 -2.82
CA GLN A 40 -7.10 -18.04 -3.51
C GLN A 40 -7.82 -16.80 -2.97
N ALA A 41 -9.15 -16.89 -2.77
CA ALA A 41 -9.94 -15.82 -2.17
C ALA A 41 -9.47 -15.50 -0.75
N ALA A 42 -9.18 -16.52 0.07
CA ALA A 42 -8.67 -16.34 1.43
C ALA A 42 -7.30 -15.64 1.44
N ARG A 43 -6.39 -16.01 0.51
CA ARG A 43 -5.09 -15.33 0.36
C ARG A 43 -5.24 -13.86 -0.06
N ALA A 44 -6.15 -13.56 -0.98
CA ALA A 44 -6.42 -12.19 -1.40
C ALA A 44 -6.99 -11.35 -0.25
N ALA A 45 -7.94 -11.89 0.52
CA ALA A 45 -8.44 -11.25 1.73
C ALA A 45 -7.33 -11.00 2.76
N GLY A 46 -6.44 -11.97 2.96
CA GLY A 46 -5.26 -11.84 3.82
C GLY A 46 -4.34 -10.69 3.41
N ARG A 47 -4.00 -10.58 2.12
CA ARG A 47 -3.17 -9.47 1.61
C ARG A 47 -3.84 -8.11 1.78
N ARG A 48 -5.16 -8.03 1.52
CA ARG A 48 -5.95 -6.82 1.74
C ARG A 48 -5.96 -6.39 3.20
N MET A 49 -6.14 -7.32 4.14
CA MET A 49 -6.06 -7.03 5.57
C MET A 49 -4.65 -6.55 5.97
N GLN A 50 -3.61 -7.12 5.37
CA GLN A 50 -2.25 -6.66 5.60
C GLN A 50 -2.02 -5.24 5.10
N CYS A 51 -2.52 -4.86 3.90
CA CYS A 51 -2.44 -3.47 3.42
C CYS A 51 -3.14 -2.50 4.37
N ALA A 52 -4.35 -2.85 4.85
CA ALA A 52 -5.08 -2.06 5.84
C ALA A 52 -4.30 -1.89 7.16
N SER A 53 -3.71 -2.97 7.67
CA SER A 53 -2.88 -2.95 8.88
C SER A 53 -1.62 -2.11 8.69
N ASN A 54 -0.98 -2.24 7.52
CA ASN A 54 0.24 -1.55 7.18
C ASN A 54 0.02 -0.02 7.08
N ILE A 55 -0.98 0.44 6.31
CA ILE A 55 -1.30 1.88 6.23
C ILE A 55 -1.72 2.44 7.59
N ARG A 56 -2.41 1.64 8.42
CA ARG A 56 -2.75 2.02 9.81
C ARG A 56 -1.50 2.25 10.65
N GLN A 57 -0.53 1.33 10.61
CA GLN A 57 0.72 1.46 11.35
C GLN A 57 1.53 2.67 10.89
N VAL A 58 1.55 2.95 9.59
CA VAL A 58 2.17 4.16 9.04
C VAL A 58 1.47 5.43 9.55
N ALA A 59 0.13 5.48 9.51
CA ALA A 59 -0.63 6.61 10.02
C ALA A 59 -0.41 6.84 11.53
N LEU A 60 -0.40 5.77 12.32
CA LEU A 60 -0.07 5.85 13.74
C LEU A 60 1.37 6.35 13.96
N GLY A 61 2.33 5.89 13.17
CA GLY A 61 3.71 6.40 13.19
C GLY A 61 3.80 7.91 12.95
N VAL A 62 3.03 8.42 11.97
CA VAL A 62 2.92 9.87 11.71
C VAL A 62 2.28 10.62 12.89
N ILE A 63 1.24 10.05 13.50
CA ILE A 63 0.56 10.65 14.66
C ILE A 63 1.49 10.71 15.88
N ILE A 64 2.20 9.61 16.18
CA ILE A 64 3.15 9.54 17.30
C ILE A 64 4.32 10.50 17.05
N TYR A 65 4.85 10.54 15.82
CA TYR A 65 5.84 11.54 15.42
C TYR A 65 5.32 12.95 15.72
N ALA A 66 4.10 13.27 15.29
CA ALA A 66 3.53 14.59 15.48
C ALA A 66 3.40 14.93 16.97
N ASP A 67 2.94 14.00 17.80
CA ASP A 67 2.85 14.18 19.25
C ASP A 67 4.21 14.51 19.87
N ALA A 68 5.25 13.75 19.51
CA ALA A 68 6.63 14.00 19.96
C ALA A 68 7.19 15.36 19.47
N HIS A 69 6.67 15.90 18.37
CA HIS A 69 7.13 17.14 17.73
C HIS A 69 6.14 18.31 17.90
N ARG A 70 5.44 18.37 19.05
CA ARG A 70 4.50 19.48 19.40
C ARG A 70 3.38 19.65 18.38
N GLY A 71 2.88 18.52 17.89
CA GLY A 71 1.86 18.40 16.86
C GLY A 71 2.36 18.59 15.43
N ARG A 72 3.64 18.89 15.16
CA ARG A 72 4.12 19.14 13.79
C ARG A 72 4.19 17.85 12.98
N PHE A 73 3.64 17.87 11.77
CA PHE A 73 3.83 16.75 10.83
C PHE A 73 5.28 16.65 10.34
N PRO A 74 5.69 15.47 9.82
CA PRO A 74 6.98 15.33 9.13
C PRO A 74 7.17 16.32 7.96
N SER A 75 8.41 16.47 7.47
CA SER A 75 8.79 17.32 6.31
C SER A 75 8.72 16.60 4.93
N ARG A 76 8.48 17.33 3.81
CA ARG A 76 8.33 16.93 2.38
C ARG A 76 9.63 17.04 1.60
N THR A 77 10.72 16.62 2.19
CA THR A 77 11.98 16.79 1.48
C THR A 77 12.05 15.76 0.36
N HIS A 78 11.81 16.23 -0.87
CA HIS A 78 11.95 15.46 -2.11
C HIS A 78 13.39 15.32 -2.58
N THR A 79 14.27 16.20 -2.09
CA THR A 79 15.64 16.34 -2.55
C THR A 79 16.58 16.46 -1.36
N VAL A 80 17.68 15.71 -1.40
CA VAL A 80 18.80 15.86 -0.47
C VAL A 80 19.56 17.14 -0.85
N ASP A 81 19.06 18.32 -0.48
CA ASP A 81 19.93 19.49 -0.44
C ASP A 81 20.87 19.34 0.77
N ALA A 82 22.02 20.04 0.77
CA ALA A 82 23.04 19.98 1.83
C ALA A 82 22.51 20.30 3.25
N SER A 83 21.25 20.70 3.35
CA SER A 83 20.44 20.98 4.53
C SER A 83 19.63 19.78 5.08
N ARG A 84 20.11 18.53 4.95
CA ARG A 84 19.81 17.38 5.86
C ARG A 84 18.35 17.16 6.31
N TYR A 85 17.36 17.28 5.43
CA TYR A 85 15.99 16.91 5.80
C TYR A 85 15.70 15.47 5.34
N LEU A 86 15.32 14.61 6.30
CA LEU A 86 14.90 13.22 6.09
C LEU A 86 13.58 13.18 5.30
N HIS A 87 13.34 12.12 4.52
CA HIS A 87 12.02 11.87 3.93
C HIS A 87 10.98 11.58 5.03
N TRP A 88 9.68 11.86 4.82
CA TRP A 88 8.68 11.70 5.89
C TRP A 88 8.60 10.26 6.43
N ILE A 89 8.78 9.26 5.56
CA ILE A 89 8.77 7.85 5.99
C ILE A 89 9.96 7.51 6.89
N GLU A 90 11.10 8.17 6.67
CA GLU A 90 12.32 7.98 7.48
C GLU A 90 12.18 8.70 8.81
N GLN A 91 11.57 9.89 8.80
CA GLN A 91 11.27 10.65 10.03
C GLN A 91 10.38 9.85 10.99
N ILE A 92 9.46 9.03 10.47
CA ILE A 92 8.61 8.17 11.33
C ILE A 92 9.26 6.84 11.71
N ALA A 93 10.40 6.45 11.11
CA ALA A 93 11.03 5.15 11.34
C ALA A 93 11.34 4.86 12.82
N PRO A 94 11.78 5.83 13.66
CA PRO A 94 11.97 5.60 15.09
C PRO A 94 10.68 5.33 15.88
N PHE A 95 9.52 5.63 15.29
CA PHE A 95 8.20 5.51 15.93
C PHE A 95 7.46 4.23 15.53
N VAL A 96 8.09 3.38 14.71
CA VAL A 96 7.54 2.10 14.23
C VAL A 96 8.60 1.01 14.26
N GLU A 97 8.22 -0.24 14.50
CA GLU A 97 9.20 -1.33 14.65
C GLU A 97 9.89 -1.71 13.32
N SER A 98 9.15 -1.70 12.21
CA SER A 98 9.66 -2.17 10.91
C SER A 98 9.08 -1.34 9.77
N VAL A 99 9.59 -0.12 9.60
CA VAL A 99 9.10 0.83 8.58
C VAL A 99 9.12 0.25 7.17
N ASP A 100 10.15 -0.54 6.82
CA ASP A 100 10.29 -1.18 5.51
C ASP A 100 9.17 -2.17 5.19
N VAL A 101 8.71 -2.89 6.20
CA VAL A 101 7.64 -3.88 6.05
C VAL A 101 6.29 -3.17 5.95
N ILE A 102 6.07 -2.18 6.80
CA ILE A 102 4.76 -1.52 6.88
C ILE A 102 4.54 -0.49 5.77
N ARG A 103 5.58 0.07 5.14
CA ARG A 103 5.44 1.05 4.05
C ARG A 103 5.08 0.43 2.70
N ARG A 104 5.00 -0.90 2.62
CA ARG A 104 4.62 -1.67 1.43
C ARG A 104 3.24 -2.28 1.61
N CYS A 105 2.37 -2.17 0.60
CA CYS A 105 1.14 -2.94 0.52
C CYS A 105 1.41 -4.24 -0.28
N PRO A 106 1.09 -5.44 0.24
CA PRO A 106 1.25 -6.68 -0.52
C PRO A 106 0.48 -6.78 -1.84
N ASP A 107 -0.61 -6.02 -2.01
CA ASP A 107 -1.37 -5.92 -3.27
C ASP A 107 -0.90 -4.74 -4.16
N ASP A 108 0.19 -4.05 -3.80
CA ASP A 108 0.82 -3.08 -4.68
C ASP A 108 1.66 -3.78 -5.76
N PRO A 109 1.29 -3.71 -7.05
CA PRO A 109 2.06 -4.35 -8.12
C PRO A 109 3.47 -3.75 -8.24
N LEU A 110 3.65 -2.49 -7.83
CA LEU A 110 4.96 -1.83 -7.80
C LEU A 110 5.63 -1.96 -6.42
N GLY A 111 5.00 -2.59 -5.43
CA GLY A 111 5.46 -2.56 -4.04
C GLY A 111 6.87 -3.12 -3.85
N THR A 112 7.27 -4.15 -4.59
CA THR A 112 8.64 -4.68 -4.54
C THR A 112 9.63 -3.75 -5.24
N LEU A 113 9.26 -3.19 -6.39
CA LEU A 113 10.11 -2.27 -7.16
C LEU A 113 10.36 -0.96 -6.41
N ARG A 114 9.34 -0.47 -5.70
CA ARG A 114 9.45 0.69 -4.81
C ARG A 114 10.57 0.51 -3.79
N MET A 115 10.70 -0.69 -3.22
CA MET A 115 11.72 -1.00 -2.18
C MET A 115 13.14 -1.18 -2.73
N GLN A 116 13.30 -1.37 -4.04
CA GLN A 116 14.60 -1.64 -4.65
C GLN A 116 15.36 -0.37 -5.07
N GLY A 117 14.73 0.81 -4.98
CA GLY A 117 15.27 2.05 -5.53
C GLY A 117 15.26 1.97 -7.06
N LEU A 118 14.24 2.55 -7.69
CA LEU A 118 14.11 2.54 -9.15
C LEU A 118 15.22 3.39 -9.81
N PRO A 119 15.73 3.04 -11.00
CA PRO A 119 16.70 3.89 -11.69
C PRO A 119 16.18 5.31 -11.89
N GLY A 120 16.90 6.30 -11.34
CA GLY A 120 16.50 7.71 -11.33
C GLY A 120 15.45 8.07 -10.28
N SER A 121 15.28 7.23 -9.24
CA SER A 121 14.32 7.42 -8.17
C SER A 121 14.75 8.35 -7.03
N GLY A 122 15.65 9.28 -7.33
CA GLY A 122 16.54 9.84 -6.31
C GLY A 122 17.67 8.86 -6.01
N GLU A 123 18.89 9.39 -5.89
CA GLU A 123 20.04 8.61 -5.47
C GLU A 123 19.79 7.96 -4.10
N ASP A 124 20.53 6.90 -3.80
CA ASP A 124 20.54 6.26 -2.48
C ASP A 124 20.57 7.32 -1.38
N TYR A 125 19.50 7.42 -0.59
CA TYR A 125 19.50 8.33 0.53
C TYR A 125 20.45 7.78 1.60
N ALA A 126 21.61 8.43 1.75
CA ALA A 126 22.48 8.21 2.87
C ALA A 126 22.12 9.23 3.96
N ASP A 127 21.42 8.78 5.02
CA ASP A 127 21.20 9.61 6.20
C ASP A 127 22.58 10.06 6.76
N PRO A 128 22.91 11.36 6.74
CA PRO A 128 24.19 11.85 7.24
C PRO A 128 24.32 11.78 8.77
N LEU A 129 23.23 11.52 9.49
CA LEU A 129 23.19 11.29 10.94
C LEU A 129 23.20 9.79 11.28
N HIS A 130 22.69 8.93 10.39
CA HIS A 130 22.71 7.48 10.54
C HIS A 130 23.07 6.79 9.22
N ALA A 131 24.36 6.68 8.92
CA ALA A 131 24.80 5.97 7.72
C ALA A 131 24.14 4.57 7.67
N ASP A 132 23.27 4.36 6.69
CA ASP A 132 22.65 3.05 6.43
C ASP A 132 23.50 2.31 5.40
N PRO A 133 24.42 1.41 5.84
CA PRO A 133 25.32 0.70 4.94
C PRO A 133 24.58 -0.23 3.97
N LEU A 134 23.28 -0.45 4.18
CA LEU A 134 22.45 -1.34 3.40
C LEU A 134 21.50 -0.60 2.46
N LYS A 135 21.52 0.74 2.44
CA LYS A 135 20.66 1.58 1.58
C LYS A 135 19.17 1.16 1.67
N ARG A 136 18.73 0.74 2.86
CA ARG A 136 17.37 0.23 3.10
C ARG A 136 16.34 1.35 2.90
N PHE A 137 16.73 2.60 3.13
CA PHE A 137 15.82 3.73 3.07
C PHE A 137 15.77 4.37 1.68
N THR A 138 14.88 3.83 0.84
CA THR A 138 14.34 4.54 -0.32
C THR A 138 13.11 5.37 0.11
N PRO A 139 12.91 6.60 -0.40
CA PRO A 139 11.71 7.39 -0.08
C PRO A 139 10.41 6.77 -0.63
N GLN A 140 10.51 5.73 -1.45
CA GLN A 140 9.38 5.11 -2.11
C GLN A 140 8.54 4.24 -1.17
N THR A 141 7.22 4.42 -1.23
CA THR A 141 6.26 3.63 -0.45
C THR A 141 5.00 3.34 -1.28
N SER A 142 4.22 2.34 -0.88
CA SER A 142 2.91 2.04 -1.47
C SER A 142 1.82 3.04 -1.07
N TYR A 143 2.16 4.00 -0.21
CA TYR A 143 1.24 5.00 0.32
C TYR A 143 1.70 6.40 -0.07
N THR A 144 0.77 7.33 -0.05
CA THR A 144 1.05 8.74 -0.32
C THR A 144 0.29 9.58 0.68
N ALA A 145 0.94 10.62 1.19
CA ALA A 145 0.33 11.50 2.15
C ALA A 145 -0.59 12.52 1.47
N ASN A 146 -1.58 13.02 2.20
CA ASN A 146 -2.47 14.04 1.66
C ASN A 146 -1.75 15.38 1.55
N GLY A 147 -1.73 16.00 0.36
CA GLY A 147 -0.92 17.19 0.08
C GLY A 147 -1.22 18.44 0.89
N TRP A 148 -2.38 18.53 1.55
CA TRP A 148 -2.67 19.63 2.47
C TRP A 148 -1.97 19.47 3.83
N LEU A 149 -1.54 18.26 4.20
CA LEU A 149 -0.65 18.10 5.33
C LEU A 149 0.62 18.82 4.93
N SER A 150 0.99 19.86 5.67
CA SER A 150 2.14 20.68 5.30
C SER A 150 3.41 19.89 5.58
N PHE A 151 3.77 19.07 4.61
CA PHE A 151 5.10 18.54 4.42
C PHE A 151 5.97 19.65 3.71
N ASP A 152 5.35 20.63 3.05
CA ASP A 152 5.89 21.87 2.40
C ASP A 152 6.18 21.81 0.88
N ASP A 153 5.21 22.32 0.11
CA ASP A 153 5.29 22.60 -1.33
C ASP A 153 5.24 24.12 -1.56
N SER A 154 6.34 24.69 -2.05
CA SER A 154 6.47 26.12 -2.36
C SER A 154 5.58 26.58 -3.52
N LEU A 155 4.84 25.67 -4.16
CA LEU A 155 4.25 25.93 -5.46
C LEU A 155 2.94 26.71 -5.49
N SER A 156 2.29 27.06 -4.37
CA SER A 156 1.36 28.22 -4.31
C SER A 156 0.44 28.22 -3.10
N ASN A 157 0.55 29.20 -2.20
CA ASN A 157 -0.53 29.64 -1.28
C ASN A 157 -1.37 28.52 -0.59
N ALA A 158 -0.83 27.31 -0.46
CA ALA A 158 -1.59 26.15 -0.04
C ALA A 158 -1.87 26.34 1.45
N LYS A 159 -3.15 26.51 1.81
CA LYS A 159 -3.63 26.65 3.19
C LYS A 159 -3.62 25.30 3.91
N GLY A 160 -2.51 24.57 3.77
CA GLY A 160 -2.30 23.29 4.42
C GLY A 160 -2.20 23.45 5.93
N VAL A 161 -2.40 22.34 6.65
CA VAL A 161 -2.27 22.28 8.10
C VAL A 161 -0.96 21.57 8.43
N ASN A 162 -0.04 22.29 9.04
CA ASN A 162 1.29 21.80 9.47
C ASN A 162 1.31 21.23 10.88
N ASN A 163 0.16 21.20 11.54
CA ASN A 163 0.08 20.79 12.93
C ASN A 163 -1.21 20.00 13.18
N LEU A 164 -1.07 18.78 13.69
CA LEU A 164 -2.17 17.87 14.03
C LEU A 164 -3.16 18.50 15.02
N ASN A 165 -2.72 19.44 15.87
CA ASN A 165 -3.60 20.13 16.81
C ASN A 165 -4.53 21.16 16.14
N LYS A 166 -4.29 21.52 14.87
CA LYS A 166 -5.19 22.37 14.07
C LYS A 166 -6.23 21.55 13.28
N VAL A 167 -6.17 20.22 13.36
CA VAL A 167 -7.17 19.32 12.77
C VAL A 167 -8.29 19.11 13.78
N LEU A 168 -9.46 19.68 13.51
CA LEU A 168 -10.67 19.65 14.34
C LEU A 168 -11.43 18.33 14.17
N SER A 169 -11.61 17.87 12.94
CA SER A 169 -12.41 16.68 12.59
C SER A 169 -11.51 15.50 12.25
N ARG A 170 -10.70 15.01 13.20
CA ARG A 170 -9.68 13.98 12.93
C ARG A 170 -10.25 12.70 12.30
N SER A 171 -11.43 12.27 12.74
CA SER A 171 -12.14 11.10 12.23
C SER A 171 -12.79 11.28 10.85
N LYS A 172 -12.71 12.48 10.26
CA LYS A 172 -13.20 12.76 8.90
C LYS A 172 -12.10 13.22 7.96
N THR A 173 -10.91 13.48 8.52
CA THR A 173 -9.80 14.10 7.81
C THR A 173 -8.84 13.01 7.34
N VAL A 174 -8.81 12.77 6.04
CA VAL A 174 -7.93 11.75 5.44
C VAL A 174 -6.48 12.23 5.45
N MET A 175 -5.59 11.41 6.00
CA MET A 175 -4.17 11.68 6.13
C MET A 175 -3.34 10.97 5.07
N LEU A 176 -3.60 9.68 4.82
CA LEU A 176 -2.82 8.86 3.89
C LEU A 176 -3.74 8.10 2.94
N PHE A 177 -3.25 7.86 1.73
CA PHE A 177 -3.90 7.10 0.68
C PHE A 177 -3.01 5.94 0.22
N GLU A 178 -3.63 4.93 -0.39
CA GLU A 178 -2.90 4.03 -1.26
C GLU A 178 -2.50 4.75 -2.54
N LYS A 179 -1.21 4.72 -2.85
CA LYS A 179 -0.65 5.41 -4.00
C LYS A 179 -1.05 4.71 -5.29
N TYR A 180 -1.31 5.47 -6.35
CA TYR A 180 -1.57 4.91 -7.67
C TYR A 180 -0.40 4.02 -8.13
N SER A 181 -0.74 2.86 -8.69
CA SER A 181 0.23 1.94 -9.28
C SER A 181 -0.31 1.31 -10.55
N ASN A 182 0.37 1.54 -11.68
CA ASN A 182 0.04 0.93 -12.95
C ASN A 182 0.72 -0.44 -13.10
N PRO A 183 -0.01 -1.57 -13.20
CA PRO A 183 0.59 -2.88 -13.41
C PRO A 183 1.37 -3.00 -14.73
N ALA A 184 1.01 -2.24 -15.78
CA ALA A 184 1.73 -2.22 -17.05
C ALA A 184 3.17 -1.72 -16.89
N THR A 185 3.42 -0.88 -15.87
CA THR A 185 4.76 -0.42 -15.49
C THR A 185 5.65 -1.58 -15.00
N VAL A 186 5.07 -2.62 -14.41
CA VAL A 186 5.83 -3.83 -14.00
C VAL A 186 6.21 -4.69 -15.20
N ALA A 187 5.32 -4.81 -16.19
CA ALA A 187 5.53 -5.66 -17.37
C ALA A 187 6.60 -5.09 -18.31
N ASN A 188 6.77 -3.77 -18.32
CA ASN A 188 7.81 -3.07 -19.08
C ASN A 188 8.94 -2.61 -18.14
N LEU A 189 9.79 -3.54 -17.68
CA LEU A 189 11.02 -3.20 -16.94
C LEU A 189 12.02 -2.33 -17.76
N THR A 190 11.64 -1.94 -18.98
CA THR A 190 12.33 -1.05 -19.91
C THR A 190 11.85 0.41 -19.85
N LEU A 191 10.92 0.76 -18.95
CA LEU A 191 10.42 2.14 -18.85
C LEU A 191 11.56 3.14 -18.66
N GLN A 192 11.46 4.26 -19.37
CA GLN A 192 12.43 5.33 -19.28
C GLN A 192 12.35 5.99 -17.90
N VAL A 193 13.49 6.44 -17.38
CA VAL A 193 13.62 7.16 -16.09
C VAL A 193 12.56 8.27 -15.91
N ALA A 194 12.12 8.91 -17.01
CA ALA A 194 11.10 9.95 -17.00
C ALA A 194 9.69 9.47 -16.57
N GLU A 195 9.29 8.24 -16.93
CA GLU A 195 7.99 7.67 -16.55
C GLU A 195 7.99 7.15 -15.10
N LEU A 196 9.17 6.84 -14.56
CA LEU A 196 9.34 6.49 -13.15
C LEU A 196 9.34 7.75 -12.26
N ARG A 197 9.81 8.89 -12.76
CA ARG A 197 9.80 10.19 -12.06
C ARG A 197 8.39 10.71 -11.76
N SER A 198 7.38 10.45 -12.59
CA SER A 198 5.99 10.85 -12.27
C SER A 198 5.35 10.01 -11.15
N SER A 199 5.95 8.86 -10.80
CA SER A 199 5.50 8.00 -9.70
C SER A 199 6.22 8.30 -8.38
N HIS A 200 6.95 9.42 -8.27
CA HIS A 200 7.80 9.77 -7.12
C HIS A 200 7.12 10.48 -5.98
N PHE A 201 5.88 10.93 -6.16
CA PHE A 201 5.29 11.80 -5.15
C PHE A 201 5.01 11.01 -3.87
N ASP A 202 5.59 11.48 -2.78
CA ASP A 202 5.44 11.01 -1.41
C ASP A 202 4.16 11.57 -0.74
N HIS A 203 3.53 12.52 -1.43
CA HIS A 203 2.25 13.14 -1.12
C HIS A 203 1.45 13.34 -2.43
N THR A 204 0.19 13.71 -2.31
CA THR A 204 -0.69 14.07 -3.43
C THR A 204 -0.65 15.57 -3.69
N HIS A 205 -0.95 16.06 -4.90
CA HIS A 205 -1.19 17.49 -5.17
C HIS A 205 -2.64 17.87 -4.86
N SER A 206 -3.17 17.31 -3.79
CA SER A 206 -4.57 17.40 -3.43
C SER A 206 -5.12 18.81 -3.15
N PRO A 207 -4.31 19.81 -2.72
CA PRO A 207 -4.76 21.20 -2.69
C PRO A 207 -5.15 21.76 -4.07
N ASP A 208 -4.65 21.18 -5.15
CA ASP A 208 -4.89 21.65 -6.52
C ASP A 208 -5.99 20.86 -7.26
N TRP A 209 -6.41 19.68 -6.77
CA TRP A 209 -7.44 18.85 -7.41
C TRP A 209 -8.72 19.61 -7.78
N PHE A 210 -9.16 20.52 -6.91
CA PHE A 210 -10.37 21.32 -7.12
C PHE A 210 -10.09 22.76 -7.58
N ARG A 211 -8.82 23.18 -7.67
CA ARG A 211 -8.45 24.59 -7.82
C ARG A 211 -8.75 25.13 -9.21
N TRP A 212 -8.34 24.41 -10.24
CA TRP A 212 -8.36 24.91 -11.62
C TRP A 212 -9.70 24.69 -12.30
N TYR A 213 -10.42 23.63 -11.92
CA TYR A 213 -11.69 23.25 -12.55
C TYR A 213 -12.75 22.74 -11.56
N PRO A 214 -13.14 23.53 -10.53
CA PRO A 214 -14.06 23.09 -9.48
C PRO A 214 -15.43 22.63 -9.99
N SER A 215 -15.86 23.14 -11.15
CA SER A 215 -17.11 22.79 -11.82
C SER A 215 -17.00 21.64 -12.83
N ARG A 216 -15.78 21.17 -13.18
CA ARG A 216 -15.57 20.05 -14.10
C ARG A 216 -15.18 18.79 -13.34
N LYS A 217 -16.18 18.09 -12.82
CA LYS A 217 -16.04 16.90 -11.97
C LYS A 217 -15.23 15.77 -12.63
N ASP A 218 -15.36 15.64 -13.95
CA ASP A 218 -14.60 14.71 -14.79
C ASP A 218 -13.09 15.03 -14.86
N ARG A 219 -12.70 16.30 -14.73
CA ARG A 219 -11.29 16.71 -14.64
C ARG A 219 -10.74 16.43 -13.25
N VAL A 220 -11.50 16.81 -12.21
CA VAL A 220 -11.14 16.56 -10.81
C VAL A 220 -10.90 15.07 -10.56
N LEU A 221 -11.83 14.20 -11.01
CA LEU A 221 -11.66 12.76 -10.86
C LEU A 221 -10.43 12.21 -11.57
N ARG A 222 -10.05 12.79 -12.72
CA ARG A 222 -8.82 12.40 -13.44
C ARG A 222 -7.56 12.79 -12.68
N ASP A 223 -7.53 13.98 -12.09
CA ASP A 223 -6.39 14.45 -11.32
C ASP A 223 -6.20 13.61 -10.05
N ILE A 224 -7.31 13.27 -9.36
CA ILE A 224 -7.28 12.35 -8.22
C ILE A 224 -6.79 10.95 -8.65
N ALA A 225 -7.35 10.40 -9.74
CA ALA A 225 -7.01 9.06 -10.24
C ALA A 225 -5.55 8.92 -10.70
N ALA A 226 -4.88 10.03 -11.01
CA ALA A 226 -3.48 10.04 -11.38
C ALA A 226 -2.54 9.81 -10.17
N GLU A 227 -3.02 10.03 -8.94
CA GLU A 227 -2.19 10.06 -7.74
C GLU A 227 -2.52 8.96 -6.73
N ILE A 228 -3.79 8.62 -6.58
CA ILE A 228 -4.25 7.62 -5.60
C ILE A 228 -4.95 6.45 -6.30
N GLN A 229 -4.82 5.26 -5.72
CA GLN A 229 -5.50 4.07 -6.20
C GLN A 229 -6.94 4.05 -5.69
N PHE A 230 -7.90 3.70 -6.55
CA PHE A 230 -9.32 3.63 -6.19
C PHE A 230 -9.87 2.22 -5.96
N ASP A 231 -9.23 1.22 -6.56
CA ASP A 231 -9.82 -0.11 -6.76
C ASP A 231 -8.85 -1.26 -6.44
N ARG A 232 -7.78 -0.98 -5.65
CA ARG A 232 -6.77 -1.99 -5.27
C ARG A 232 -7.39 -3.25 -4.66
N HIS A 233 -8.49 -3.08 -3.95
CA HIS A 233 -9.05 -4.02 -3.00
C HIS A 233 -10.54 -4.23 -3.22
N ALA A 234 -10.90 -5.15 -4.12
CA ALA A 234 -12.28 -5.56 -4.37
C ALA A 234 -13.24 -4.37 -4.62
N GLY A 235 -12.85 -3.47 -5.53
CA GLY A 235 -13.64 -2.29 -5.89
C GLY A 235 -13.49 -1.09 -4.93
N GLY A 236 -12.42 -1.08 -4.12
CA GLY A 236 -12.10 0.03 -3.23
C GLY A 236 -10.61 0.13 -2.92
N ALA A 237 -10.24 1.11 -2.10
CA ALA A 237 -8.88 1.29 -1.60
C ALA A 237 -8.90 1.77 -0.14
N HIS A 238 -7.79 1.59 0.56
CA HIS A 238 -7.70 1.97 1.98
C HIS A 238 -7.31 3.43 2.16
N PHE A 239 -8.04 4.12 3.03
CA PHE A 239 -7.83 5.52 3.38
C PHE A 239 -7.56 5.57 4.88
N ALA A 240 -6.45 6.19 5.29
CA ALA A 240 -6.13 6.36 6.71
C ALA A 240 -6.40 7.79 7.16
N TYR A 241 -7.01 7.93 8.33
CA TYR A 241 -7.49 9.22 8.84
C TYR A 241 -6.62 9.75 9.98
N ALA A 242 -6.82 11.03 10.32
CA ALA A 242 -5.96 11.75 11.26
C ALA A 242 -6.10 11.30 12.74
N ASP A 243 -7.02 10.42 13.06
CA ASP A 243 -7.16 9.73 14.35
C ASP A 243 -6.61 8.28 14.33
N GLY A 244 -6.10 7.82 13.18
CA GLY A 244 -5.50 6.49 13.00
C GLY A 244 -6.48 5.37 12.64
N HIS A 245 -7.76 5.64 12.37
CA HIS A 245 -8.63 4.64 11.76
C HIS A 245 -8.36 4.52 10.24
N VAL A 246 -8.75 3.38 9.68
CA VAL A 246 -8.58 3.06 8.25
C VAL A 246 -9.89 2.48 7.74
N ASP A 247 -10.40 3.06 6.66
CA ASP A 247 -11.59 2.57 5.97
C ASP A 247 -11.24 2.06 4.57
N LEU A 248 -11.96 1.03 4.13
CA LEU A 248 -12.05 0.73 2.71
C LEU A 248 -13.09 1.65 2.08
N VAL A 249 -12.64 2.59 1.27
CA VAL A 249 -13.50 3.47 0.47
C VAL A 249 -13.72 2.84 -0.90
N ALA A 250 -14.98 2.67 -1.30
CA ALA A 250 -15.33 2.18 -2.62
C ALA A 250 -15.01 3.23 -3.69
N ASP A 251 -14.64 2.79 -4.90
CA ASP A 251 -14.38 3.67 -6.04
C ASP A 251 -15.56 4.62 -6.35
N THR A 252 -16.78 4.10 -6.28
CA THR A 252 -18.04 4.85 -6.44
C THR A 252 -18.24 5.95 -5.40
N GLN A 253 -17.73 5.77 -4.17
CA GLN A 253 -17.85 6.75 -3.10
C GLN A 253 -17.02 8.00 -3.39
N ILE A 254 -15.85 7.84 -4.03
CA ILE A 254 -14.98 8.96 -4.41
C ILE A 254 -15.68 9.84 -5.45
N GLY A 255 -16.33 9.21 -6.44
CA GLY A 255 -17.21 9.88 -7.38
C GLY A 255 -18.31 10.67 -6.67
N ALA A 256 -19.02 10.04 -5.73
CA ALA A 256 -20.09 10.69 -4.97
C ALA A 256 -19.61 11.89 -4.15
N TRP A 257 -18.41 11.83 -3.55
CA TRP A 257 -17.80 12.96 -2.86
C TRP A 257 -17.51 14.12 -3.81
N VAL A 258 -16.88 13.85 -4.95
CA VAL A 258 -16.56 14.88 -5.95
C VAL A 258 -17.84 15.54 -6.49
N GLU A 259 -18.87 14.75 -6.79
CA GLU A 259 -20.16 15.24 -7.27
C GLU A 259 -20.89 16.09 -6.23
N SER A 260 -20.94 15.64 -4.97
CA SER A 260 -21.55 16.39 -3.86
C SER A 260 -20.77 17.65 -3.46
N GLY A 261 -19.54 17.82 -3.97
CA GLY A 261 -18.66 18.92 -3.60
C GLY A 261 -17.98 18.73 -2.26
N PHE A 262 -18.05 17.52 -1.68
CA PHE A 262 -17.25 17.15 -0.52
C PHE A 262 -15.79 17.01 -0.93
N ASP A 263 -14.93 17.83 -0.33
CA ASP A 263 -13.54 17.90 -0.69
C ASP A 263 -12.70 17.20 0.38
N PHE A 264 -12.51 15.89 0.19
CA PHE A 264 -11.71 15.03 1.07
C PHE A 264 -10.21 15.35 1.03
N SER A 265 -9.76 16.28 0.18
CA SER A 265 -8.41 16.83 0.21
C SER A 265 -8.25 18.06 1.07
N LYS A 266 -9.27 18.45 1.84
CA LYS A 266 -9.18 19.56 2.78
C LYS A 266 -9.32 19.07 4.23
N PRO A 267 -8.59 19.69 5.17
CA PRO A 267 -8.82 19.45 6.58
C PRO A 267 -10.14 20.07 7.02
N ASN A 268 -10.73 19.53 8.10
CA ASN A 268 -11.79 20.17 8.87
C ASN A 268 -13.14 20.36 8.14
N GLN A 269 -13.51 19.44 7.25
CA GLN A 269 -14.86 19.37 6.65
C GLN A 269 -15.81 18.43 7.41
#